data_AF-H2ASL2-F1
#
_entry.id   AF-H2ASL2-F1
#
_cell.length_a   1.000
_cell.length_b   1.000
_cell.length_c   1.000
_cell.angle_alpha   90.00
_cell.angle_beta   90.00
_cell.angle_gamma   90.00
#
_symmetry.space_group_name_H-M   'P 1'
#
loop_
_entity.id
_entity.type
_entity.pdbx_description
1 polymer ?
#
loop_
_entity_poly.entity_id
_entity_poly.type
_entity_poly.pdbx_seq_one_letter_code
_entity_poly.pdbx_strand_id
1 'polypeptide(L)'
;MSTTEAQAQVFRIREDTILSHKRFVVKHVLQIIRQDELIQGPLNDYPMKYLRAPPDCFDITTNNDTLLLEYPQKQKDSNGERKIDSSGKLQNGQKYLFSTFTLPGRGSTLFVLVQDLLKAINYQTSDEDHFLANHPQFLAIKCNDSDNKFLKEQLHISGEARFVAARTAFIMFGALVVASGTRLIDDYWETLGPMQGLTTHHRVYKLSNHLISKVELLKPSYFHKEEKSNISTMERTITFESPYPTITEQPSLEMREEFAKQFAQGQHITSLVPGQSISGSLELKAQFKQPRYHSKNSLLQAAQLKALNMPIGKHEELMNQPNTNMPNNTTMNAAMDNSSTSLASLAGSVDTPNNTYVGDAGDSVPSPGIVTKPFKRMLSNILDTSVSKVKKTEEMDALTNVTSGSSKTDSSLNLNGWKFESLPLKGRDNLSNKNESFSFKGLPYYDEAKLLERLKKLTPKEITELEHLHDSVYLDSGLQKMRKIRKQKWSKYWQYKAGIPIGLNSKQVEEFKGIYLRELLEQTDVTTTYNEVTNTDETQTITRSPNANYLGFTNIKGFSAPYAPIPIDKLREIQQQAQKQQKAINQK
;
A
#
# COMPACT_ATOMS: atom_id res chain seq x y z
N MET A 1 41.91 -6.26 -76.34
CA MET A 1 42.04 -5.73 -74.96
C MET A 1 41.63 -6.84 -74.01
N SER A 2 42.52 -7.17 -73.07
CA SER A 2 42.42 -8.29 -72.13
C SER A 2 41.14 -8.21 -71.29
N THR A 3 40.28 -9.22 -71.40
CA THR A 3 39.19 -9.49 -70.45
C THR A 3 39.82 -10.05 -69.18
N THR A 4 40.10 -9.18 -68.22
CA THR A 4 40.41 -9.59 -66.84
C THR A 4 39.27 -10.46 -66.32
N GLU A 5 39.54 -11.75 -66.08
CA GLU A 5 38.62 -12.65 -65.38
C GLU A 5 38.25 -12.01 -64.03
N ALA A 6 36.96 -11.81 -63.79
CA ALA A 6 36.46 -11.24 -62.54
C ALA A 6 36.84 -12.18 -61.38
N GLN A 7 37.73 -11.71 -60.51
CA GLN A 7 38.18 -12.43 -59.32
C GLN A 7 37.05 -12.50 -58.28
N ALA A 8 36.97 -13.62 -57.55
CA ALA A 8 36.04 -13.79 -56.43
C ALA A 8 36.45 -12.88 -55.27
N GLN A 9 35.50 -12.09 -54.76
CA GLN A 9 35.74 -11.16 -53.66
C GLN A 9 34.58 -11.17 -52.67
N VAL A 10 34.89 -11.05 -51.38
CA VAL A 10 33.91 -10.92 -50.31
C VAL A 10 33.95 -9.53 -49.69
N PHE A 11 32.79 -8.89 -49.59
CA PHE A 11 32.56 -7.60 -48.95
C PHE A 11 31.80 -7.81 -47.64
N ARG A 12 32.55 -7.88 -46.54
CA ARG A 12 31.98 -8.03 -45.19
C ARG A 12 31.42 -6.71 -44.66
N ILE A 13 30.36 -6.78 -43.87
CA ILE A 13 29.85 -5.62 -43.14
C ILE A 13 30.83 -5.25 -42.03
N ARG A 14 31.13 -3.96 -41.90
CA ARG A 14 31.90 -3.44 -40.77
C ARG A 14 31.01 -3.30 -39.53
N GLU A 15 31.57 -3.59 -38.36
CA GLU A 15 30.87 -3.46 -37.08
C GLU A 15 30.35 -2.04 -36.82
N ASP A 16 31.12 -1.01 -37.18
CA ASP A 16 30.71 0.40 -37.10
C ASP A 16 29.39 0.69 -37.83
N THR A 17 29.18 0.05 -38.99
CA THR A 17 27.95 0.21 -39.79
C THR A 17 26.76 -0.36 -39.02
N ILE A 18 26.93 -1.50 -38.37
CA ILE A 18 25.89 -2.17 -37.57
C ILE A 18 25.56 -1.34 -36.33
N LEU A 19 26.58 -0.81 -35.64
CA LEU A 19 26.38 0.07 -34.48
C LEU A 19 25.67 1.37 -34.87
N SER A 20 26.07 2.00 -35.98
CA SER A 20 25.40 3.20 -36.50
C SER A 20 23.95 2.92 -36.89
N HIS A 21 23.69 1.76 -37.51
CA HIS A 21 22.33 1.33 -37.85
C HIS A 21 21.47 1.14 -36.58
N LYS A 22 21.96 0.42 -35.57
CA LYS A 22 21.24 0.26 -34.28
C LYS A 22 20.91 1.60 -33.64
N ARG A 23 21.87 2.54 -33.65
CA ARG A 23 21.67 3.92 -33.16
C ARG A 23 20.60 4.66 -33.97
N PHE A 24 20.62 4.55 -35.30
CA PHE A 24 19.61 5.14 -36.17
C PHE A 24 18.21 4.63 -35.86
N VAL A 25 18.04 3.30 -35.74
CA VAL A 25 16.75 2.67 -35.44
C VAL A 25 16.19 3.18 -34.11
N VAL A 26 17.00 3.21 -33.05
CA VAL A 26 16.58 3.73 -31.74
C VAL A 26 16.17 5.20 -31.83
N LYS A 27 16.98 6.04 -32.50
CA LYS A 27 16.68 7.47 -32.67
C LYS A 27 15.38 7.69 -33.43
N HIS A 28 15.16 6.95 -34.52
CA HIS A 28 13.96 7.04 -35.35
C HIS A 28 12.70 6.63 -34.55
N VAL A 29 12.77 5.50 -33.83
CA VAL A 29 11.64 5.05 -33.00
C VAL A 29 11.31 6.07 -31.91
N LEU A 30 12.31 6.63 -31.22
CA LEU A 30 12.07 7.64 -30.17
C LEU A 30 11.35 8.89 -30.69
N GLN A 31 11.60 9.26 -31.95
CA GLN A 31 10.94 10.39 -32.60
C GLN A 31 9.45 10.11 -32.84
N ILE A 32 9.10 8.89 -33.25
CA ILE A 32 7.73 8.52 -33.64
C ILE A 32 6.94 7.77 -32.56
N ILE A 33 7.52 7.48 -31.38
CA ILE A 33 6.97 6.52 -30.39
C ILE A 33 5.54 6.85 -29.88
N ARG A 34 5.07 8.09 -30.03
CA ARG A 34 3.70 8.49 -29.63
C ARG A 34 2.69 8.52 -30.78
N GLN A 35 3.12 8.16 -31.98
CA GLN A 35 2.32 8.22 -33.21
C GLN A 35 2.05 6.80 -33.69
N ASP A 36 0.95 6.22 -33.24
CA ASP A 36 0.58 4.82 -33.50
C ASP A 36 0.50 4.50 -34.99
N GLU A 37 0.06 5.47 -35.81
CA GLU A 37 -0.01 5.35 -37.27
C GLU A 37 1.36 5.14 -37.94
N LEU A 38 2.45 5.62 -37.33
CA LEU A 38 3.80 5.51 -37.88
C LEU A 38 4.56 4.29 -37.35
N ILE A 39 4.29 3.87 -36.10
CA ILE A 39 4.90 2.68 -35.50
C ILE A 39 4.24 1.41 -36.05
N GLN A 40 2.91 1.41 -36.13
CA GLN A 40 2.08 0.32 -36.67
C GLN A 40 2.37 -1.05 -36.02
N GLY A 41 1.88 -1.25 -34.79
CA GLY A 41 2.02 -2.52 -34.07
C GLY A 41 3.17 -2.54 -33.06
N PRO A 42 3.49 -3.71 -32.49
CA PRO A 42 4.45 -3.80 -31.40
C PRO A 42 5.90 -3.65 -31.91
N LEU A 43 6.79 -3.13 -31.04
CA LEU A 43 8.17 -2.78 -31.41
C LEU A 43 9.02 -3.99 -31.82
N ASN A 44 8.70 -5.15 -31.26
CA ASN A 44 9.37 -6.42 -31.51
C ASN A 44 8.88 -7.15 -32.77
N ASP A 45 7.90 -6.61 -33.50
CA ASP A 45 7.44 -7.17 -34.78
C ASP A 45 7.53 -6.16 -35.91
N TYR A 46 7.35 -6.66 -37.14
CA TYR A 46 7.29 -5.83 -38.33
C TYR A 46 6.09 -4.87 -38.29
N PRO A 47 6.24 -3.67 -38.89
CA PRO A 47 5.12 -2.76 -39.03
C PRO A 47 4.01 -3.42 -39.84
N MET A 48 2.76 -3.17 -39.45
CA MET A 48 1.59 -3.74 -40.12
C MET A 48 1.47 -3.32 -41.59
N LYS A 49 1.94 -2.11 -41.95
CA LYS A 49 2.10 -1.70 -43.35
C LYS A 49 3.57 -1.70 -43.74
N TYR A 50 3.85 -2.28 -44.89
CA TYR A 50 5.16 -2.26 -45.52
C TYR A 50 4.99 -2.09 -47.03
N LEU A 51 6.05 -1.66 -47.70
CA LEU A 51 6.06 -1.45 -49.13
C LEU A 51 5.98 -2.80 -49.84
N ARG A 52 4.92 -3.02 -50.63
CA ARG A 52 4.77 -4.23 -51.44
C ARG A 52 5.22 -3.94 -52.86
N ALA A 53 6.27 -4.62 -53.32
CA ALA A 53 6.69 -4.56 -54.72
C ALA A 53 5.56 -5.04 -55.67
N PRO A 54 5.53 -4.57 -56.92
CA PRO A 54 4.58 -5.08 -57.92
C PRO A 54 4.70 -6.61 -58.07
N PRO A 55 3.58 -7.36 -58.16
CA PRO A 55 3.62 -8.83 -58.20
C PRO A 55 4.39 -9.36 -59.42
N ASP A 56 4.27 -8.68 -60.56
CA ASP A 56 4.92 -9.04 -61.84
C ASP A 56 6.22 -8.28 -62.08
N CYS A 57 6.95 -7.89 -61.02
CA CYS A 57 8.20 -7.13 -61.17
C CYS A 57 9.32 -7.91 -61.89
N PHE A 58 9.29 -9.25 -61.83
CA PHE A 58 10.26 -10.16 -62.47
C PHE A 58 9.59 -11.17 -63.39
N ASP A 59 10.31 -11.61 -64.42
CA ASP A 59 9.88 -12.71 -65.30
C ASP A 59 10.31 -14.08 -64.77
N ILE A 60 9.50 -14.63 -63.88
CA ILE A 60 9.74 -15.98 -63.32
C ILE A 60 9.45 -17.11 -64.34
N THR A 61 8.86 -16.80 -65.49
CA THR A 61 8.50 -17.80 -66.52
C THR A 61 9.61 -18.06 -67.52
N THR A 62 10.67 -17.24 -67.52
CA THR A 62 11.86 -17.51 -68.32
C THR A 62 12.43 -18.85 -67.86
N ASN A 63 12.49 -19.82 -68.79
CA ASN A 63 12.98 -21.16 -68.51
C ASN A 63 14.31 -21.09 -67.75
N ASN A 64 14.47 -21.93 -66.73
CA ASN A 64 15.66 -22.04 -65.90
C ASN A 64 16.85 -22.58 -66.72
N ASP A 65 17.31 -21.83 -67.72
CA ASP A 65 18.60 -22.06 -68.34
C ASP A 65 19.65 -21.91 -67.24
N THR A 66 20.55 -22.89 -67.17
CA THR A 66 21.57 -23.07 -66.12
C THR A 66 22.55 -21.89 -65.96
N LEU A 67 22.41 -20.85 -66.77
CA LEU A 67 23.27 -19.66 -66.82
C LEU A 67 22.62 -18.39 -66.26
N LEU A 68 21.32 -18.42 -65.93
CA LEU A 68 20.64 -17.25 -65.38
C LEU A 68 21.14 -16.94 -63.97
N LEU A 69 21.50 -15.67 -63.70
CA LEU A 69 21.98 -15.22 -62.39
C LEU A 69 20.89 -14.51 -61.56
N GLU A 70 19.92 -13.90 -62.23
CA GLU A 70 18.70 -13.31 -61.66
C GLU A 70 17.58 -13.31 -62.71
N TYR A 71 16.32 -13.31 -62.29
CA TYR A 71 15.20 -13.21 -63.23
C TYR A 71 15.20 -11.86 -63.96
N PRO A 72 14.85 -11.81 -65.26
CA PRO A 72 14.72 -10.54 -65.98
C PRO A 72 13.66 -9.65 -65.33
N GLN A 73 14.01 -8.40 -65.07
CA GLN A 73 13.10 -7.44 -64.45
C GLN A 73 12.12 -6.84 -65.49
N LYS A 74 10.81 -6.96 -65.27
CA LYS A 74 9.74 -6.43 -66.16
C LYS A 74 9.39 -4.98 -65.89
N GLN A 75 9.37 -4.58 -64.62
CA GLN A 75 9.01 -3.22 -64.20
C GLN A 75 10.18 -2.58 -63.48
N LYS A 76 10.43 -1.30 -63.73
CA LYS A 76 11.53 -0.54 -63.12
C LYS A 76 11.02 0.77 -62.54
N ASP A 77 11.61 1.18 -61.42
CA ASP A 77 11.41 2.51 -60.86
C ASP A 77 12.66 3.36 -61.16
N SER A 78 12.47 4.51 -61.79
CA SER A 78 13.59 5.37 -62.22
C SER A 78 14.42 5.90 -61.04
N ASN A 79 13.81 6.11 -59.87
CA ASN A 79 14.55 6.52 -58.67
C ASN A 79 15.28 5.33 -58.05
N GLY A 80 14.67 4.14 -58.05
CA GLY A 80 15.31 2.89 -57.64
C GLY A 80 16.57 2.58 -58.43
N GLU A 81 16.52 2.70 -59.76
CA GLU A 81 17.67 2.47 -60.66
C GLU A 81 18.84 3.44 -60.41
N ARG A 82 18.60 4.62 -59.82
CA ARG A 82 19.68 5.55 -59.46
C ARG A 82 20.43 5.16 -58.19
N LYS A 83 19.88 4.24 -57.39
CA LYS A 83 20.45 3.79 -56.11
C LYS A 83 21.20 2.47 -56.20
N ILE A 84 21.01 1.72 -57.27
CA ILE A 84 21.63 0.42 -57.46
C ILE A 84 22.06 0.25 -58.91
N ASP A 85 23.28 -0.22 -59.13
CA ASP A 85 23.73 -0.53 -60.49
C ASP A 85 23.31 -1.94 -60.94
N SER A 86 23.58 -2.28 -62.19
CA SER A 86 23.28 -3.61 -62.76
C SER A 86 24.03 -4.75 -62.09
N SER A 87 25.13 -4.47 -61.38
CA SER A 87 25.88 -5.47 -60.62
C SER A 87 25.34 -5.71 -59.20
N GLY A 88 24.37 -4.90 -58.76
CA GLY A 88 23.77 -4.97 -57.44
C GLY A 88 24.48 -4.14 -56.37
N LYS A 89 25.42 -3.27 -56.76
CA LYS A 89 26.13 -2.38 -55.84
C LYS A 89 25.30 -1.13 -55.59
N LEU A 90 25.07 -0.86 -54.31
CA LEU A 90 24.37 0.35 -53.87
C LEU A 90 25.23 1.60 -54.12
N GLN A 91 24.58 2.66 -54.58
CA GLN A 91 25.17 3.96 -54.90
C GLN A 91 25.05 4.91 -53.71
N ASN A 92 25.58 6.14 -53.85
CA ASN A 92 25.46 7.22 -52.85
C ASN A 92 25.99 6.85 -51.44
N GLY A 93 26.92 5.90 -51.35
CA GLY A 93 27.50 5.47 -50.08
C GLY A 93 26.59 4.58 -49.21
N GLN A 94 25.42 4.18 -49.73
CA GLN A 94 24.55 3.20 -49.07
C GLN A 94 25.25 1.84 -48.97
N LYS A 95 24.92 1.09 -47.91
CA LYS A 95 25.54 -0.20 -47.60
C LYS A 95 24.46 -1.20 -47.22
N TYR A 96 24.65 -2.47 -47.57
CA TYR A 96 23.77 -3.54 -47.12
C TYR A 96 23.97 -3.87 -45.64
N LEU A 97 22.94 -4.46 -45.04
CA LEU A 97 22.93 -5.07 -43.70
C LEU A 97 23.39 -6.54 -43.70
N PHE A 98 23.86 -7.05 -44.83
CA PHE A 98 24.45 -8.38 -45.01
C PHE A 98 25.79 -8.29 -45.75
N SER A 99 26.61 -9.33 -45.64
CA SER A 99 27.83 -9.46 -46.45
C SER A 99 27.46 -9.81 -47.89
N THR A 100 28.18 -9.24 -48.85
CA THR A 100 27.99 -9.53 -50.29
C THR A 100 29.26 -10.11 -50.89
N PHE A 101 29.18 -10.82 -52.00
CA PHE A 101 30.34 -11.41 -52.65
C PHE A 101 30.15 -11.57 -54.16
N THR A 102 31.26 -11.72 -54.89
CA THR A 102 31.31 -12.09 -56.31
C THR A 102 31.91 -13.49 -56.46
N LEU A 103 31.51 -14.20 -57.52
CA LEU A 103 32.03 -15.55 -57.83
C LEU A 103 32.72 -15.56 -59.20
N PRO A 104 33.75 -16.42 -59.40
CA PRO A 104 34.40 -16.55 -60.70
C PRO A 104 33.41 -17.00 -61.77
N GLY A 105 33.56 -16.49 -62.99
CA GLY A 105 32.72 -16.89 -64.13
C GLY A 105 31.27 -16.38 -64.09
N ARG A 106 30.88 -15.59 -63.09
CA ARG A 106 29.53 -14.98 -62.96
C ARG A 106 29.55 -13.45 -63.07
N GLY A 107 30.55 -12.91 -63.75
CA GLY A 107 30.72 -11.48 -63.96
C GLY A 107 30.96 -10.71 -62.66
N SER A 108 30.50 -9.45 -62.60
CA SER A 108 30.62 -8.58 -61.44
C SER A 108 29.40 -8.61 -60.50
N THR A 109 28.45 -9.52 -60.72
CA THR A 109 27.20 -9.59 -59.96
C THR A 109 27.47 -9.87 -58.49
N LEU A 110 26.91 -9.03 -57.62
CA LEU A 110 26.94 -9.19 -56.17
C LEU A 110 25.85 -10.14 -55.72
N PHE A 111 26.27 -11.18 -55.00
CA PHE A 111 25.40 -12.16 -54.37
C PHE A 111 25.38 -11.99 -52.86
N VAL A 112 24.31 -12.50 -52.25
CA VAL A 112 24.13 -12.62 -50.81
C VAL A 112 23.70 -14.05 -50.48
N LEU A 113 24.19 -14.58 -49.36
CA LEU A 113 23.72 -15.86 -48.83
C LEU A 113 22.27 -15.73 -48.37
N VAL A 114 21.41 -16.69 -48.71
CA VAL A 114 20.00 -16.65 -48.28
C VAL A 114 19.91 -16.56 -46.74
N GLN A 115 20.73 -17.32 -46.02
CA GLN A 115 20.81 -17.25 -44.57
C GLN A 115 21.16 -15.86 -44.02
N ASP A 116 22.06 -15.12 -44.65
CA ASP A 116 22.45 -13.78 -44.19
C ASP A 116 21.41 -12.72 -44.57
N LEU A 117 20.72 -12.91 -45.70
CA LEU A 117 19.56 -12.10 -46.05
C LEU A 117 18.46 -12.26 -44.99
N LEU A 118 18.11 -13.50 -44.62
CA LEU A 118 17.11 -13.80 -43.58
C LEU A 118 17.46 -13.14 -42.24
N LYS A 119 18.74 -13.19 -41.83
CA LYS A 119 19.21 -12.52 -40.62
C LYS A 119 19.07 -10.99 -40.72
N ALA A 120 19.45 -10.39 -41.85
CA ALA A 120 19.38 -8.94 -42.04
C ALA A 120 17.93 -8.43 -41.98
N ILE A 121 16.98 -9.18 -42.53
CA ILE A 121 15.55 -8.88 -42.47
C ILE A 121 14.86 -9.53 -41.26
N ASN A 122 15.58 -9.96 -40.22
CA ASN A 122 15.06 -10.70 -39.04
C ASN A 122 13.82 -11.58 -39.32
N TYR A 123 13.92 -12.44 -40.34
CA TYR A 123 12.80 -13.30 -40.74
C TYR A 123 12.45 -14.28 -39.60
N GLN A 124 11.17 -14.65 -39.48
CA GLN A 124 10.70 -15.42 -38.32
C GLN A 124 11.31 -16.81 -38.23
N THR A 125 11.58 -17.44 -39.37
CA THR A 125 12.18 -18.78 -39.45
C THR A 125 13.56 -18.71 -40.08
N SER A 126 14.46 -19.60 -39.67
CA SER A 126 15.75 -19.80 -40.36
C SER A 126 15.63 -20.75 -41.56
N ASP A 127 14.40 -21.08 -41.96
CA ASP A 127 14.09 -22.03 -43.02
C ASP A 127 14.14 -21.33 -44.39
N GLU A 128 15.21 -21.60 -45.14
CA GLU A 128 15.43 -21.05 -46.47
C GLU A 128 14.36 -21.49 -47.47
N ASP A 129 13.87 -22.74 -47.38
CA ASP A 129 12.89 -23.28 -48.33
C ASP A 129 11.54 -22.57 -48.15
N HIS A 130 11.11 -22.36 -46.91
CA HIS A 130 9.90 -21.60 -46.61
C HIS A 130 9.97 -20.14 -47.11
N PHE A 131 11.14 -19.51 -46.96
CA PHE A 131 11.34 -18.14 -47.47
C PHE A 131 11.27 -18.08 -48.99
N LEU A 132 11.99 -18.96 -49.68
CA LEU A 132 12.04 -18.99 -51.15
C LEU A 132 10.67 -19.35 -51.76
N ALA A 133 9.88 -20.22 -51.09
CA ALA A 133 8.52 -20.53 -51.50
C ALA A 133 7.58 -19.31 -51.42
N ASN A 134 7.73 -18.48 -50.38
CA ASN A 134 6.93 -17.26 -50.21
C ASN A 134 7.41 -16.08 -51.08
N HIS A 135 8.63 -16.16 -51.60
CA HIS A 135 9.25 -15.13 -52.43
C HIS A 135 9.81 -15.72 -53.73
N PRO A 136 8.94 -16.13 -54.68
CA PRO A 136 9.34 -16.75 -55.94
C PRO A 136 10.15 -15.82 -56.86
N GLN A 137 10.25 -14.52 -56.53
CA GLN A 137 11.07 -13.55 -57.24
C GLN A 137 12.58 -13.80 -57.06
N PHE A 138 12.99 -14.58 -56.05
CA PHE A 138 14.39 -14.93 -55.84
C PHE A 138 14.78 -16.17 -56.64
N LEU A 139 15.69 -15.99 -57.61
CA LEU A 139 16.38 -17.11 -58.22
C LEU A 139 17.46 -17.63 -57.26
N ALA A 140 17.15 -18.68 -56.52
CA ALA A 140 18.10 -19.32 -55.62
C ALA A 140 19.07 -20.22 -56.39
N ILE A 141 20.36 -19.86 -56.37
CA ILE A 141 21.43 -20.62 -57.01
C ILE A 141 22.07 -21.53 -55.96
N LYS A 142 22.14 -22.83 -56.25
CA LYS A 142 22.86 -23.80 -55.44
C LYS A 142 24.36 -23.69 -55.73
N CYS A 143 25.19 -23.67 -54.69
CA CYS A 143 26.65 -23.70 -54.88
C CYS A 143 27.10 -24.98 -55.57
N ASN A 144 28.07 -24.86 -56.49
CA ASN A 144 28.90 -25.98 -56.89
C ASN A 144 30.04 -26.19 -55.87
N ASP A 145 30.83 -27.26 -56.02
CA ASP A 145 31.90 -27.60 -55.05
C ASP A 145 32.96 -26.49 -54.92
N SER A 146 33.28 -25.80 -56.02
CA SER A 146 34.26 -24.71 -56.05
C SER A 146 33.75 -23.48 -55.30
N ASP A 147 32.51 -23.05 -55.58
CA ASP A 147 31.84 -21.94 -54.91
C ASP A 147 31.70 -22.24 -53.41
N ASN A 148 31.29 -23.47 -53.07
CA ASN A 148 31.09 -23.88 -51.69
C ASN A 148 32.42 -23.86 -50.91
N LYS A 149 33.52 -24.30 -51.53
CA LYS A 149 34.87 -24.21 -50.94
C LYS A 149 35.27 -22.75 -50.69
N PHE A 150 35.10 -21.88 -51.67
CA PHE A 150 35.40 -20.44 -51.53
C PHE A 150 34.59 -19.80 -50.39
N LEU A 151 33.29 -20.07 -50.33
CA LEU A 151 32.41 -19.50 -49.31
C LEU A 151 32.70 -20.07 -47.91
N LYS A 152 33.08 -21.34 -47.79
CA LYS A 152 33.54 -21.92 -46.52
C LYS A 152 34.82 -21.25 -46.02
N GLU A 153 35.78 -21.00 -46.92
CA GLU A 153 37.05 -20.35 -46.56
C GLU A 153 36.85 -18.86 -46.22
N GLN A 154 35.99 -18.14 -46.95
CA GLN A 154 35.88 -16.68 -46.83
C GLN A 154 34.72 -16.19 -45.95
N LEU A 155 33.63 -16.95 -45.81
CA LEU A 155 32.45 -16.59 -45.01
C LEU A 155 32.16 -17.58 -43.88
N HIS A 156 32.95 -18.64 -43.74
CA HIS A 156 32.83 -19.65 -42.66
C HIS A 156 31.43 -20.27 -42.58
N ILE A 157 30.82 -20.58 -43.73
CA ILE A 157 29.51 -21.22 -43.78
C ILE A 157 29.58 -22.70 -43.36
N SER A 158 28.47 -23.19 -42.79
CA SER A 158 28.31 -24.61 -42.42
C SER A 158 27.36 -25.29 -43.41
N GLY A 159 27.86 -26.20 -44.25
CA GLY A 159 27.03 -26.99 -45.17
C GLY A 159 27.01 -26.49 -46.63
N GLU A 160 25.98 -26.85 -47.38
CA GLU A 160 25.72 -26.36 -48.74
C GLU A 160 24.96 -25.04 -48.68
N ALA A 161 25.55 -23.96 -49.18
CA ALA A 161 24.92 -22.66 -49.22
C ALA A 161 24.12 -22.43 -50.51
N ARG A 162 23.02 -21.69 -50.38
CA ARG A 162 22.30 -21.06 -51.49
C ARG A 162 22.51 -19.56 -51.44
N PHE A 163 22.59 -18.95 -52.62
CA PHE A 163 22.73 -17.51 -52.73
C PHE A 163 21.80 -16.95 -53.80
N VAL A 164 21.51 -15.66 -53.67
CA VAL A 164 20.64 -14.90 -54.57
C VAL A 164 21.34 -13.59 -54.93
N ALA A 165 20.94 -12.96 -56.04
CA ALA A 165 21.46 -11.66 -56.40
C ALA A 165 21.06 -10.60 -55.36
N ALA A 166 22.04 -9.81 -54.89
CA ALA A 166 21.80 -8.74 -53.92
C ALA A 166 20.89 -7.65 -54.50
N ARG A 167 20.92 -7.46 -55.82
CA ARG A 167 20.03 -6.57 -56.56
C ARG A 167 18.56 -6.92 -56.38
N THR A 168 18.20 -8.21 -56.52
CA THR A 168 16.84 -8.69 -56.28
C THR A 168 16.40 -8.42 -54.84
N ALA A 169 17.28 -8.62 -53.86
CA ALA A 169 16.97 -8.34 -52.46
C ALA A 169 16.64 -6.86 -52.22
N PHE A 170 17.38 -5.94 -52.83
CA PHE A 170 17.09 -4.51 -52.76
C PHE A 170 15.79 -4.12 -53.46
N ILE A 171 15.50 -4.70 -54.63
CA ILE A 171 14.24 -4.44 -55.36
C ILE A 171 13.02 -4.90 -54.54
N MET A 172 13.12 -6.04 -53.86
CA MET A 172 12.01 -6.61 -53.09
C MET A 172 11.82 -5.94 -51.72
N PHE A 173 12.90 -5.66 -51.00
CA PHE A 173 12.84 -5.22 -49.60
C PHE A 173 13.21 -3.75 -49.37
N GLY A 174 13.88 -3.12 -50.33
CA GLY A 174 14.24 -1.69 -50.29
C GLY A 174 15.02 -1.30 -49.04
N ALA A 175 14.50 -0.33 -48.29
CA ALA A 175 15.11 0.22 -47.11
C ALA A 175 15.41 -0.83 -46.03
N LEU A 176 14.66 -1.94 -45.99
CA LEU A 176 14.83 -2.98 -44.97
C LEU A 176 16.19 -3.70 -45.05
N VAL A 177 16.80 -3.79 -46.24
CA VAL A 177 18.12 -4.43 -46.42
C VAL A 177 19.28 -3.43 -46.41
N VAL A 178 18.99 -2.13 -46.39
CA VAL A 178 19.97 -1.04 -46.38
C VAL A 178 20.28 -0.63 -44.93
N ALA A 179 21.54 -0.34 -44.64
CA ALA A 179 21.94 0.16 -43.33
C ALA A 179 21.44 1.59 -43.12
N SER A 180 20.64 1.77 -42.06
CA SER A 180 20.00 3.06 -41.72
C SER A 180 19.00 3.55 -42.80
N GLY A 181 18.34 2.61 -43.46
CA GLY A 181 17.34 2.89 -44.48
C GLY A 181 16.07 3.53 -43.91
N THR A 182 15.58 4.52 -44.63
CA THR A 182 14.35 5.27 -44.38
C THR A 182 13.31 4.88 -45.42
N ARG A 183 12.05 4.76 -45.00
CA ARG A 183 10.94 4.42 -45.90
C ARG A 183 10.83 5.47 -47.02
N LEU A 184 10.48 5.04 -48.23
CA LEU A 184 10.47 5.81 -49.48
C LEU A 184 11.88 6.19 -49.96
N ILE A 185 12.65 6.94 -49.15
CA ILE A 185 13.94 7.52 -49.57
C ILE A 185 14.99 6.46 -49.86
N ASP A 186 14.99 5.33 -49.16
CA ASP A 186 15.97 4.25 -49.35
C ASP A 186 15.33 2.97 -49.92
N ASP A 187 14.06 3.02 -50.32
CA ASP A 187 13.41 1.93 -51.04
C ASP A 187 13.70 1.97 -52.54
N TYR A 188 13.59 0.83 -53.22
CA TYR A 188 13.65 0.79 -54.68
C TYR A 188 12.38 1.39 -55.32
N TRP A 189 11.19 1.04 -54.80
CA TRP A 189 9.90 1.48 -55.34
C TRP A 189 9.41 2.79 -54.70
N GLU A 190 10.10 3.90 -54.99
CA GLU A 190 9.75 5.21 -54.42
C GLU A 190 8.38 5.71 -54.88
N THR A 191 8.06 5.55 -56.16
CA THR A 191 6.83 6.10 -56.75
C THR A 191 5.58 5.38 -56.24
N LEU A 192 5.71 4.09 -55.93
CA LEU A 192 4.65 3.21 -55.45
C LEU A 192 4.30 3.44 -53.98
N GLY A 193 5.29 3.79 -53.14
CA GLY A 193 5.10 3.87 -51.70
C GLY A 193 4.04 4.88 -51.24
N PRO A 194 4.01 6.13 -51.75
CA PRO A 194 2.95 7.08 -51.44
C PRO A 194 1.57 6.59 -51.85
N MET A 195 1.45 5.87 -52.98
CA MET A 195 0.18 5.27 -53.44
C MET A 195 -0.32 4.18 -52.48
N GLN A 196 0.59 3.51 -51.75
CA GLN A 196 0.25 2.54 -50.70
C GLN A 196 0.02 3.20 -49.32
N GLY A 197 0.02 4.53 -49.24
CA GLY A 197 -0.20 5.27 -48.00
C GLY A 197 1.00 5.26 -47.06
N LEU A 198 2.21 5.05 -47.57
CA LEU A 198 3.45 5.12 -46.81
C LEU A 198 4.02 6.54 -46.85
N THR A 199 4.69 6.92 -45.76
CA THR A 199 5.44 8.18 -45.63
C THR A 199 6.86 7.88 -45.14
N THR A 200 7.75 8.86 -45.24
CA THR A 200 9.16 8.73 -44.85
C THR A 200 9.37 8.36 -43.37
N HIS A 201 8.47 8.79 -42.49
CA HIS A 201 8.59 8.57 -41.06
C HIS A 201 8.10 7.20 -40.59
N HIS A 202 7.50 6.39 -41.47
CA HIS A 202 7.05 5.06 -41.10
C HIS A 202 8.22 4.19 -40.62
N ARG A 203 7.96 3.39 -39.59
CA ARG A 203 8.92 2.40 -39.10
C ARG A 203 9.23 1.39 -40.21
N VAL A 204 10.51 1.07 -40.36
CA VAL A 204 10.99 0.05 -41.31
C VAL A 204 11.34 -1.24 -40.58
N TYR A 205 12.09 -1.12 -39.48
CA TYR A 205 12.73 -2.25 -38.80
C TYR A 205 11.95 -2.72 -37.57
N LYS A 206 11.96 -4.02 -37.36
CA LYS A 206 11.69 -4.69 -36.09
C LYS A 206 12.84 -4.43 -35.11
N LEU A 207 12.53 -4.23 -33.82
CA LEU A 207 13.54 -4.05 -32.77
C LEU A 207 13.77 -5.35 -32.01
N SER A 208 15.02 -5.59 -31.63
CA SER A 208 15.36 -6.66 -30.68
C SER A 208 15.05 -6.24 -29.25
N ASN A 209 14.88 -7.21 -28.34
CA ASN A 209 14.64 -6.94 -26.92
C ASN A 209 15.72 -6.03 -26.30
N HIS A 210 16.97 -6.15 -26.76
CA HIS A 210 18.05 -5.27 -26.33
C HIS A 210 17.84 -3.82 -26.78
N LEU A 211 17.37 -3.57 -28.00
CA LEU A 211 17.07 -2.21 -28.45
C LEU A 211 15.84 -1.65 -27.76
N ILE A 212 14.83 -2.49 -27.51
CA ILE A 212 13.62 -2.10 -26.77
C ILE A 212 13.99 -1.65 -25.35
N SER A 213 14.86 -2.38 -24.64
CA SER A 213 15.29 -1.96 -23.30
C SER A 213 16.08 -0.65 -23.32
N LYS A 214 16.81 -0.34 -24.41
CA LYS A 214 17.44 0.98 -24.59
C LYS A 214 16.40 2.07 -24.83
N VAL A 215 15.35 1.80 -25.60
CA VAL A 215 14.24 2.75 -25.81
C VAL A 215 13.48 3.00 -24.50
N GLU A 216 13.26 1.95 -23.71
CA GLU A 216 12.65 2.04 -22.37
C GLU A 216 13.49 2.87 -21.41
N LEU A 217 14.81 2.64 -21.38
CA LEU A 217 15.76 3.44 -20.59
C LEU A 217 15.73 4.93 -20.98
N LEU A 218 15.62 5.23 -22.28
CA LEU A 218 15.60 6.61 -22.77
C LEU A 218 14.23 7.29 -22.63
N LYS A 219 13.13 6.53 -22.61
CA LYS A 219 11.76 7.03 -22.51
C LYS A 219 10.88 6.16 -21.59
N PRO A 220 11.09 6.22 -20.26
CA PRO A 220 10.32 5.44 -19.30
C PRO A 220 8.82 5.77 -19.33
N SER A 221 8.45 7.03 -19.61
CA SER A 221 7.05 7.50 -19.68
C SER A 221 6.15 6.77 -20.67
N TYR A 222 6.73 6.08 -21.67
CA TYR A 222 5.95 5.35 -22.67
C TYR A 222 5.57 3.94 -22.18
N PHE A 223 6.47 3.29 -21.44
CA PHE A 223 6.31 1.90 -20.98
C PHE A 223 5.60 1.82 -19.63
N HIS A 224 5.83 2.81 -18.75
CA HIS A 224 5.02 2.98 -17.56
C HIS A 224 3.72 3.69 -17.95
N LYS A 225 2.79 2.95 -18.54
CA LYS A 225 1.38 3.31 -18.36
C LYS A 225 1.15 3.18 -16.86
N GLU A 226 0.76 4.27 -16.21
CA GLU A 226 0.12 4.18 -14.91
C GLU A 226 -0.88 3.03 -15.03
N GLU A 227 -0.67 1.98 -14.24
CA GLU A 227 -1.76 1.12 -13.83
C GLU A 227 -2.74 2.09 -13.18
N LYS A 228 -3.59 2.73 -13.98
CA LYS A 228 -4.89 3.16 -13.52
C LYS A 228 -5.40 1.87 -12.93
N SER A 229 -5.38 1.82 -11.60
CA SER A 229 -6.06 0.81 -10.84
C SER A 229 -7.45 0.83 -11.43
N ASN A 230 -7.71 -0.11 -12.34
CA ASN A 230 -9.02 -0.63 -12.57
C ASN A 230 -9.34 -1.21 -11.20
N ILE A 231 -9.83 -0.33 -10.33
CA ILE A 231 -10.60 -0.70 -9.16
C ILE A 231 -11.75 -1.42 -9.83
N SER A 232 -11.56 -2.72 -10.02
CA SER A 232 -12.63 -3.62 -10.39
C SER A 232 -13.74 -3.27 -9.43
N THR A 233 -14.87 -2.86 -9.99
CA THR A 233 -16.14 -2.64 -9.33
C THR A 233 -16.64 -3.98 -8.78
N MET A 234 -15.85 -4.60 -7.91
CA MET A 234 -16.38 -5.47 -6.87
C MET A 234 -16.82 -4.51 -5.80
N GLU A 235 -18.13 -4.44 -5.60
CA GLU A 235 -18.79 -3.77 -4.49
C GLU A 235 -18.19 -4.27 -3.17
N ARG A 236 -17.06 -3.71 -2.75
CA ARG A 236 -16.62 -3.82 -1.35
C ARG A 236 -17.42 -2.78 -0.62
N THR A 237 -18.56 -3.20 -0.08
CA THR A 237 -19.30 -2.41 0.90
C THR A 237 -18.35 -2.17 2.07
N ILE A 238 -17.80 -0.96 2.17
CA ILE A 238 -16.92 -0.60 3.28
C ILE A 238 -17.80 -0.53 4.52
N THR A 239 -17.69 -1.53 5.40
CA THR A 239 -18.37 -1.52 6.68
C THR A 239 -17.52 -0.73 7.68
N PHE A 240 -17.99 0.47 8.02
CA PHE A 240 -17.36 1.32 9.03
C PHE A 240 -17.87 0.99 10.43
N GLU A 241 -17.05 1.30 11.44
CA GLU A 241 -17.46 1.13 12.83
C GLU A 241 -18.49 2.19 13.24
N SER A 242 -19.45 1.78 14.08
CA SER A 242 -20.44 2.69 14.67
C SER A 242 -19.80 3.62 15.72
N PRO A 243 -20.17 4.91 15.77
CA PRO A 243 -19.61 5.89 16.72
C PRO A 243 -20.15 5.75 18.16
N TYR A 244 -21.38 5.25 18.33
CA TYR A 244 -22.07 5.15 19.61
C TYR A 244 -21.34 4.39 20.74
N PRO A 245 -20.60 3.29 20.50
CA PRO A 245 -19.84 2.64 21.57
C PRO A 245 -18.63 3.46 22.06
N THR A 246 -18.14 4.43 21.27
CA THR A 246 -16.91 5.18 21.58
C THR A 246 -17.20 6.59 22.08
N ILE A 247 -18.26 7.23 21.60
CA ILE A 247 -18.54 8.65 21.80
C ILE A 247 -19.79 8.83 22.65
N THR A 248 -19.68 9.70 23.64
CA THR A 248 -20.77 10.11 24.51
C THR A 248 -21.15 11.55 24.16
N GLU A 249 -22.30 11.72 23.52
CA GLU A 249 -22.90 13.01 23.21
C GLU A 249 -24.41 12.84 23.00
N GLN A 250 -25.15 13.96 23.00
CA GLN A 250 -26.56 13.92 22.66
C GLN A 250 -26.73 13.65 21.16
N PRO A 251 -27.32 12.50 20.75
CA PRO A 251 -27.31 12.08 19.35
C PRO A 251 -28.29 12.88 18.49
N SER A 252 -29.45 13.27 19.06
CA SER A 252 -30.42 14.11 18.36
C SER A 252 -29.86 15.50 18.10
N LEU A 253 -29.98 15.96 16.86
CA LEU A 253 -29.67 17.34 16.49
C LEU A 253 -30.72 18.31 17.05
N GLU A 254 -32.00 17.95 16.94
CA GLU A 254 -33.13 18.79 17.38
C GLU A 254 -33.01 19.19 18.86
N MET A 255 -32.71 18.22 19.73
CA MET A 255 -32.51 18.50 21.16
C MET A 255 -31.31 19.41 21.45
N ARG A 256 -30.25 19.33 20.62
CA ARG A 256 -29.07 20.20 20.76
C ARG A 256 -29.36 21.62 20.28
N GLU A 257 -30.13 21.76 19.20
CA GLU A 257 -30.55 23.07 18.69
C GLU A 257 -31.54 23.75 19.64
N GLU A 258 -32.52 23.01 20.17
CA GLU A 258 -33.44 23.52 21.17
C GLU A 258 -32.71 23.97 22.44
N PHE A 259 -31.78 23.15 22.94
CA PHE A 259 -30.90 23.53 24.04
C PHE A 259 -30.16 24.84 23.75
N ALA A 260 -29.54 24.96 22.57
CA ALA A 260 -28.79 26.15 22.19
C ALA A 260 -29.69 27.40 22.12
N LYS A 261 -30.91 27.26 21.58
CA LYS A 261 -31.89 28.35 21.47
C LYS A 261 -32.36 28.82 22.84
N GLN A 262 -32.74 27.90 23.74
CA GLN A 262 -33.20 28.24 25.09
C GLN A 262 -32.06 28.78 25.95
N PHE A 263 -30.85 28.20 25.83
CA PHE A 263 -29.66 28.69 26.51
C PHE A 263 -29.31 30.12 26.09
N ALA A 264 -29.42 30.45 24.80
CA ALA A 264 -29.22 31.83 24.32
C ALA A 264 -30.24 32.82 24.90
N GLN A 265 -31.42 32.34 25.29
CA GLN A 265 -32.48 33.11 25.95
C GLN A 265 -32.35 33.10 27.49
N GLY A 266 -31.38 32.37 28.05
CA GLY A 266 -31.19 32.20 29.49
C GLY A 266 -32.20 31.26 30.16
N GLN A 267 -32.92 30.44 29.38
CA GLN A 267 -33.91 29.48 29.87
C GLN A 267 -33.33 28.07 29.96
N HIS A 268 -33.93 27.22 30.80
CA HIS A 268 -33.52 25.82 30.99
C HIS A 268 -34.48 24.86 30.29
N ILE A 269 -33.91 23.84 29.64
CA ILE A 269 -34.67 22.67 29.13
C ILE A 269 -34.73 21.55 30.16
N THR A 270 -35.75 20.70 30.04
CA THR A 270 -35.90 19.46 30.83
C THR A 270 -34.86 18.40 30.46
N SER A 271 -34.42 18.38 29.19
CA SER A 271 -33.50 17.35 28.67
C SER A 271 -32.04 17.69 29.00
N LEU A 272 -31.28 16.73 29.55
CA LEU A 272 -29.87 16.93 29.84
C LEU A 272 -29.03 16.80 28.56
N VAL A 273 -28.27 17.85 28.22
CA VAL A 273 -27.30 17.81 27.11
C VAL A 273 -25.88 17.79 27.68
N PRO A 274 -25.22 16.61 27.75
CA PRO A 274 -23.85 16.52 28.23
C PRO A 274 -22.84 17.03 27.20
N GLY A 275 -21.67 17.44 27.68
CA GLY A 275 -20.51 17.71 26.83
C GLY A 275 -20.01 16.44 26.12
N GLN A 276 -19.31 16.62 25.01
CA GLN A 276 -18.84 15.52 24.16
C GLN A 276 -17.58 14.88 24.74
N SER A 277 -17.58 13.56 24.97
CA SER A 277 -16.41 12.84 25.48
C SER A 277 -16.33 11.39 25.02
N ILE A 278 -15.22 10.70 25.30
CA ILE A 278 -15.11 9.25 25.06
C ILE A 278 -15.84 8.45 26.14
N SER A 279 -16.42 7.30 25.78
CA SER A 279 -17.02 6.37 26.72
C SER A 279 -15.97 5.66 27.60
N GLY A 280 -16.28 5.44 28.87
CA GLY A 280 -15.49 4.62 29.80
C GLY A 280 -15.10 5.33 31.10
N SER A 281 -14.98 4.57 32.18
CA SER A 281 -14.60 5.03 33.51
C SER A 281 -13.32 4.33 33.99
N LEU A 282 -12.58 4.97 34.91
CA LEU A 282 -11.37 4.41 35.50
C LEU A 282 -11.48 4.41 37.03
N GLU A 283 -11.78 3.25 37.61
CA GLU A 283 -11.94 3.07 39.05
C GLU A 283 -10.70 2.43 39.68
N LEU A 284 -9.65 3.24 39.90
CA LEU A 284 -8.34 2.76 40.31
C LEU A 284 -8.37 1.93 41.61
N LYS A 285 -9.02 2.44 42.67
CA LYS A 285 -9.07 1.78 43.98
C LYS A 285 -9.87 0.47 43.98
N ALA A 286 -10.85 0.35 43.09
CA ALA A 286 -11.65 -0.86 42.97
C ALA A 286 -10.85 -1.99 42.30
N GLN A 287 -9.97 -1.63 41.36
CA GLN A 287 -9.25 -2.53 40.47
C GLN A 287 -7.85 -2.90 40.97
N PHE A 288 -7.10 -1.95 41.53
CA PHE A 288 -5.75 -2.13 42.05
C PHE A 288 -5.80 -2.14 43.58
N LYS A 289 -5.72 -3.34 44.15
CA LYS A 289 -5.63 -3.55 45.61
C LYS A 289 -4.23 -3.99 45.95
N GLN A 290 -3.68 -3.41 47.02
CA GLN A 290 -2.38 -3.79 47.56
C GLN A 290 -2.34 -5.31 47.84
N PRO A 291 -1.31 -6.03 47.33
CA PRO A 291 -1.12 -7.43 47.65
C PRO A 291 -0.84 -7.59 49.14
N ARG A 292 -1.35 -8.66 49.75
CA ARG A 292 -1.15 -8.97 51.18
C ARG A 292 -0.28 -10.21 51.30
N TYR A 293 0.97 -10.02 51.69
CA TYR A 293 1.97 -11.06 51.89
C TYR A 293 2.09 -11.49 53.36
N HIS A 294 1.43 -10.78 54.28
CA HIS A 294 1.37 -11.17 55.69
C HIS A 294 -0.02 -11.67 56.09
N SER A 295 -0.08 -12.62 57.04
CA SER A 295 -1.34 -12.95 57.72
C SER A 295 -1.74 -11.88 58.74
N LYS A 296 -2.97 -11.96 59.26
CA LYS A 296 -3.53 -10.96 60.20
C LYS A 296 -2.65 -10.75 61.45
N ASN A 297 -1.98 -11.81 61.93
CA ASN A 297 -1.22 -11.78 63.18
C ASN A 297 0.29 -11.88 63.00
N SER A 298 0.79 -12.09 61.77
CA SER A 298 2.21 -12.36 61.51
C SER A 298 3.13 -11.19 61.87
N LEU A 299 2.74 -9.95 61.53
CA LEU A 299 3.48 -8.74 61.92
C LEU A 299 3.47 -8.51 63.44
N LEU A 300 2.35 -8.81 64.12
CA LEU A 300 2.22 -8.68 65.57
C LEU A 300 3.11 -9.69 66.31
N GLN A 301 3.15 -10.94 65.84
CA GLN A 301 4.03 -11.98 66.37
C GLN A 301 5.50 -11.63 66.16
N ALA A 302 5.87 -11.14 64.97
CA ALA A 302 7.24 -10.70 64.71
C ALA A 302 7.66 -9.50 65.59
N ALA A 303 6.74 -8.61 65.93
CA ALA A 303 6.98 -7.51 66.86
C ALA A 303 7.16 -8.00 68.31
N GLN A 304 6.33 -8.95 68.77
CA GLN A 304 6.43 -9.56 70.10
C GLN A 304 7.75 -10.32 70.29
N LEU A 305 8.21 -11.02 69.26
CA LEU A 305 9.50 -11.73 69.24
C LEU A 305 10.72 -10.80 69.02
N LYS A 306 10.51 -9.46 68.93
CA LYS A 306 11.53 -8.46 68.55
C LYS A 306 12.30 -8.83 67.27
N ALA A 307 11.69 -9.61 66.38
CA ALA A 307 12.32 -10.23 65.22
C ALA A 307 12.02 -9.47 63.91
N LEU A 308 11.61 -8.20 64.00
CA LEU A 308 11.24 -7.34 62.86
C LEU A 308 12.38 -7.09 61.87
N ASN A 309 13.63 -7.16 62.32
CA ASN A 309 14.83 -7.01 61.49
C ASN A 309 15.55 -8.36 61.27
N MET A 310 14.93 -9.48 61.65
CA MET A 310 15.53 -10.81 61.51
C MET A 310 14.89 -11.54 60.32
N PRO A 311 15.66 -12.28 59.50
CA PRO A 311 15.12 -13.04 58.38
C PRO A 311 14.04 -14.04 58.81
N ILE A 312 12.93 -14.08 58.06
CA ILE A 312 11.78 -14.97 58.34
C ILE A 312 12.21 -16.43 58.45
N GLY A 313 13.20 -16.87 57.64
CA GLY A 313 13.70 -18.24 57.66
C GLY A 313 14.36 -18.66 58.99
N LYS A 314 14.74 -17.70 59.84
CA LYS A 314 15.31 -17.95 61.18
C LYS A 314 14.31 -17.77 62.32
N HIS A 315 13.07 -17.34 62.03
CA HIS A 315 12.02 -17.25 63.06
C HIS A 315 11.63 -18.64 63.60
N GLU A 316 11.86 -19.69 62.82
CA GLU A 316 11.65 -21.10 63.21
C GLU A 316 12.58 -21.54 64.35
N GLU A 317 13.81 -21.01 64.39
CA GLU A 317 14.79 -21.29 65.46
C GLU A 317 14.44 -20.57 66.76
N LEU A 318 13.72 -19.44 66.72
CA LEU A 318 13.27 -18.70 67.91
C LEU A 318 11.96 -19.25 68.51
N MET A 319 11.08 -19.81 67.67
CA MET A 319 9.84 -20.45 68.14
C MET A 319 10.09 -21.79 68.85
N ASN A 320 11.20 -22.46 68.52
CA ASN A 320 11.58 -23.78 69.07
C ASN A 320 12.53 -23.72 70.28
N GLN A 321 12.88 -22.53 70.80
CA GLN A 321 13.63 -22.44 72.06
C GLN A 321 12.70 -22.63 73.26
N PRO A 322 12.95 -23.60 74.16
CA PRO A 322 12.17 -23.74 75.38
C PRO A 322 12.49 -22.56 76.30
N ASN A 323 11.46 -21.77 76.63
CA ASN A 323 11.54 -20.68 77.61
C ASN A 323 12.17 -21.17 78.92
N THR A 324 13.43 -20.86 79.13
CA THR A 324 14.01 -20.77 80.48
C THR A 324 14.20 -19.30 80.78
N ASN A 325 13.67 -18.91 81.95
CA ASN A 325 13.80 -17.61 82.64
C ASN A 325 12.78 -16.52 82.27
N MET A 326 11.70 -16.45 83.08
CA MET A 326 11.52 -15.40 84.10
C MET A 326 10.38 -15.80 85.08
N PRO A 327 10.30 -15.21 86.29
CA PRO A 327 9.96 -15.91 87.53
C PRO A 327 8.49 -15.75 87.93
N ASN A 328 8.05 -16.70 88.76
CA ASN A 328 6.81 -16.63 89.55
C ASN A 328 6.76 -15.35 90.39
N ASN A 329 5.71 -14.55 90.21
CA ASN A 329 5.14 -13.81 91.33
C ASN A 329 3.60 -13.82 91.23
N THR A 330 3.02 -14.70 92.03
CA THR A 330 1.79 -14.56 92.81
C THR A 330 0.59 -13.80 92.19
N THR A 331 -0.37 -14.61 91.73
CA THR A 331 -1.81 -14.52 92.02
C THR A 331 -2.33 -13.24 92.69
N MET A 332 -3.08 -12.42 91.95
CA MET A 332 -4.37 -11.89 92.43
C MET A 332 -5.37 -11.89 91.27
N ASN A 333 -6.48 -12.58 91.53
CA ASN A 333 -7.59 -12.79 90.62
C ASN A 333 -8.43 -11.52 90.41
N ALA A 334 -8.81 -11.34 89.15
CA ALA A 334 -10.14 -11.00 88.64
C ALA A 334 -10.93 -9.85 89.28
N ALA A 335 -11.10 -8.78 88.49
CA ALA A 335 -12.41 -8.18 88.25
C ALA A 335 -12.50 -7.79 86.75
N MET A 336 -13.44 -8.42 86.05
CA MET A 336 -13.94 -7.98 84.74
C MET A 336 -14.69 -6.66 84.93
N ASP A 337 -14.47 -5.67 84.07
CA ASP A 337 -15.56 -5.21 83.20
C ASP A 337 -15.09 -4.41 81.97
N ASN A 338 -15.88 -4.51 80.91
CA ASN A 338 -15.68 -3.97 79.58
C ASN A 338 -15.76 -2.44 79.52
N SER A 339 -14.89 -1.79 78.75
CA SER A 339 -15.33 -0.74 77.81
C SER A 339 -14.23 -0.39 76.80
N SER A 340 -14.65 -0.39 75.54
CA SER A 340 -13.92 0.16 74.41
C SER A 340 -14.11 1.67 74.37
N THR A 341 -13.06 2.44 74.15
CA THR A 341 -13.18 3.80 73.57
C THR A 341 -11.85 4.26 73.00
N SER A 342 -11.94 4.70 71.75
CA SER A 342 -11.00 5.47 70.95
C SER A 342 -10.91 6.94 71.38
N LEU A 343 -9.81 7.61 70.97
CA LEU A 343 -9.57 9.06 70.74
C LEU A 343 -8.27 9.49 71.45
N ALA A 344 -7.17 9.82 70.76
CA ALA A 344 -6.92 10.94 69.86
C ALA A 344 -7.14 12.33 70.50
N SER A 345 -6.06 13.01 70.86
CA SER A 345 -5.84 14.44 70.66
C SER A 345 -4.39 14.81 71.04
N LEU A 346 -3.74 15.66 70.23
CA LEU A 346 -3.15 16.92 70.70
C LEU A 346 -2.49 17.70 69.55
N ALA A 347 -3.00 18.91 69.32
CA ALA A 347 -2.39 20.13 68.78
C ALA A 347 -3.55 20.93 68.16
N GLY A 348 -3.83 22.18 68.47
CA GLY A 348 -3.09 23.27 69.12
C GLY A 348 -3.73 24.53 68.53
N SER A 349 -4.42 25.31 69.36
CA SER A 349 -5.23 26.47 68.98
C SER A 349 -4.41 27.76 68.95
N VAL A 350 -4.63 28.61 67.94
CA VAL A 350 -4.37 30.05 68.01
C VAL A 350 -5.55 30.79 67.38
N ASP A 351 -6.03 31.79 68.11
CA ASP A 351 -7.23 32.62 67.91
C ASP A 351 -7.16 33.58 66.71
N THR A 352 -8.32 33.94 66.14
CA THR A 352 -8.84 35.33 66.00
C THR A 352 -10.26 35.36 65.37
N PRO A 353 -11.06 36.43 65.59
CA PRO A 353 -12.48 36.28 65.90
C PRO A 353 -13.49 36.71 64.82
N ASN A 354 -14.73 36.27 65.08
CA ASN A 354 -16.03 36.63 64.51
C ASN A 354 -16.20 38.08 64.02
N ASN A 355 -16.96 38.21 62.93
CA ASN A 355 -17.87 39.33 62.75
C ASN A 355 -19.27 38.79 62.41
N THR A 356 -20.26 39.27 63.18
CA THR A 356 -21.67 38.89 63.17
C THR A 356 -22.49 39.94 62.41
N TYR A 357 -23.75 39.62 62.09
CA TYR A 357 -24.90 40.43 61.62
C TYR A 357 -25.31 40.19 60.15
N VAL A 358 -26.59 40.06 59.77
CA VAL A 358 -27.92 39.82 60.40
C VAL A 358 -28.92 39.72 59.22
N GLY A 359 -30.06 39.04 59.39
CA GLY A 359 -31.28 39.26 58.59
C GLY A 359 -31.83 37.99 57.94
N ASP A 360 -32.66 37.17 58.60
CA ASP A 360 -34.05 37.37 59.02
C ASP A 360 -35.08 36.99 57.93
N ALA A 361 -35.90 35.97 58.24
CA ALA A 361 -37.30 35.74 57.83
C ALA A 361 -37.64 34.24 57.99
N GLY A 362 -38.44 33.94 59.01
CA GLY A 362 -38.98 32.60 59.28
C GLY A 362 -40.13 32.20 58.35
N ASP A 363 -40.41 30.90 58.26
CA ASP A 363 -41.54 30.31 58.99
C ASP A 363 -41.45 28.77 59.03
N SER A 364 -41.98 28.19 60.10
CA SER A 364 -41.86 26.78 60.51
C SER A 364 -42.87 25.84 59.82
N VAL A 365 -42.59 24.53 59.62
CA VAL A 365 -43.14 23.33 60.34
C VAL A 365 -42.97 22.10 59.39
N PRO A 366 -42.85 20.79 59.79
CA PRO A 366 -42.06 20.10 60.83
C PRO A 366 -41.15 18.97 60.25
N SER A 367 -40.14 18.52 61.01
CA SER A 367 -39.35 17.31 60.71
C SER A 367 -40.13 16.00 60.95
N PRO A 368 -39.78 14.93 60.22
CA PRO A 368 -39.42 13.69 60.92
C PRO A 368 -38.15 13.01 60.38
N GLY A 369 -37.28 12.62 61.30
CA GLY A 369 -36.46 11.40 61.20
C GLY A 369 -35.24 11.42 60.29
N ILE A 370 -34.10 11.87 60.81
CA ILE A 370 -32.76 11.61 60.22
C ILE A 370 -32.46 10.10 60.35
N VAL A 371 -32.48 9.39 59.22
CA VAL A 371 -31.81 8.09 59.07
C VAL A 371 -30.51 8.34 58.29
N THR A 372 -29.38 8.35 59.00
CA THR A 372 -28.05 8.45 58.39
C THR A 372 -27.69 7.15 57.66
N LYS A 373 -27.80 7.14 56.34
CA LYS A 373 -27.05 6.24 55.46
C LYS A 373 -26.43 7.07 54.32
N PRO A 374 -25.17 6.81 53.91
CA PRO A 374 -24.49 7.61 52.91
C PRO A 374 -25.16 7.44 51.54
N PHE A 375 -25.66 8.54 51.00
CA PHE A 375 -26.21 8.67 49.64
C PHE A 375 -25.14 8.26 48.62
N LYS A 376 -25.32 7.10 47.99
CA LYS A 376 -24.62 6.77 46.73
C LYS A 376 -25.18 7.70 45.65
N ARG A 377 -24.30 8.42 44.94
CA ARG A 377 -24.64 9.26 43.79
C ARG A 377 -25.47 8.46 42.78
N MET A 378 -26.75 8.80 42.68
CA MET A 378 -27.74 8.21 41.77
C MET A 378 -27.66 8.77 40.35
N LEU A 379 -26.49 9.21 39.90
CA LEU A 379 -26.31 9.84 38.57
C LEU A 379 -25.69 8.91 37.51
N SER A 380 -25.21 7.71 37.88
CA SER A 380 -24.66 6.76 36.90
C SER A 380 -25.71 5.92 36.18
N ASN A 381 -26.96 5.88 36.67
CA ASN A 381 -27.99 4.95 36.16
C ASN A 381 -29.13 5.62 35.38
N ILE A 382 -29.14 6.94 35.26
CA ILE A 382 -30.26 7.67 34.60
C ILE A 382 -30.02 7.85 33.08
N LEU A 383 -28.79 7.65 32.59
CA LEU A 383 -28.47 7.76 31.14
C LEU A 383 -28.42 6.41 30.40
N ASP A 384 -28.53 5.28 31.09
CA ASP A 384 -28.37 3.93 30.51
C ASP A 384 -29.71 3.20 30.24
N THR A 385 -30.87 3.83 30.45
CA THR A 385 -32.18 3.16 30.38
C THR A 385 -32.79 2.98 28.98
N SER A 386 -32.04 3.20 27.89
CA SER A 386 -32.61 3.04 26.54
C SER A 386 -31.72 2.33 25.51
N VAL A 387 -30.77 1.48 25.93
CA VAL A 387 -30.15 0.51 25.00
C VAL A 387 -29.98 -0.86 25.66
N SER A 388 -30.53 -1.85 24.98
CA SER A 388 -30.50 -3.29 25.22
C SER A 388 -29.12 -3.86 25.63
N LYS A 389 -29.14 -4.78 26.61
CA LYS A 389 -28.07 -5.72 27.04
C LYS A 389 -26.63 -5.16 26.91
N VAL A 390 -26.14 -4.55 27.98
CA VAL A 390 -24.75 -4.10 28.13
C VAL A 390 -23.76 -5.24 27.84
N LYS A 391 -23.14 -5.18 26.66
CA LYS A 391 -21.85 -5.82 26.38
C LYS A 391 -20.82 -5.15 27.29
N LYS A 392 -20.08 -5.93 28.08
CA LYS A 392 -18.98 -5.39 28.90
C LYS A 392 -18.06 -4.55 28.01
N THR A 393 -17.70 -3.36 28.46
CA THR A 393 -16.79 -2.47 27.74
C THR A 393 -15.42 -3.13 27.62
N GLU A 394 -14.72 -2.95 26.49
CA GLU A 394 -13.36 -3.51 26.27
C GLU A 394 -12.37 -3.13 27.38
N GLU A 395 -12.57 -1.97 28.03
CA GLU A 395 -11.82 -1.56 29.22
C GLU A 395 -12.10 -2.50 30.40
N MET A 396 -13.37 -2.83 30.67
CA MET A 396 -13.77 -3.78 31.71
C MET A 396 -13.38 -5.23 31.37
N ASP A 397 -13.32 -5.62 30.10
CA ASP A 397 -12.83 -6.95 29.69
C ASP A 397 -11.29 -7.05 29.78
N ALA A 398 -10.56 -5.99 29.42
CA ALA A 398 -9.13 -5.90 29.68
C ALA A 398 -8.79 -5.86 31.18
N LEU A 399 -9.69 -5.30 32.01
CA LEU A 399 -9.55 -5.21 33.46
C LEU A 399 -10.03 -6.47 34.19
N THR A 400 -11.03 -7.19 33.69
CA THR A 400 -11.47 -8.46 34.30
C THR A 400 -10.35 -9.50 34.25
N ASN A 401 -9.54 -9.52 33.18
CA ASN A 401 -8.30 -10.31 33.13
C ASN A 401 -7.23 -9.89 34.17
N VAL A 402 -7.28 -8.67 34.75
CA VAL A 402 -6.43 -8.27 35.90
C VAL A 402 -6.86 -9.01 37.17
N THR A 403 -8.17 -9.19 37.33
CA THR A 403 -8.78 -9.79 38.52
C THR A 403 -9.01 -11.31 38.42
N SER A 404 -9.17 -11.86 37.22
CA SER A 404 -9.48 -13.27 36.94
C SER A 404 -8.38 -14.02 36.19
N GLY A 405 -7.20 -13.43 36.04
CA GLY A 405 -6.01 -14.21 35.75
C GLY A 405 -5.79 -15.16 36.92
N SER A 406 -6.18 -16.42 36.73
CA SER A 406 -5.92 -17.55 37.64
C SER A 406 -4.42 -17.66 37.90
N SER A 407 -3.90 -16.89 38.85
CA SER A 407 -2.76 -17.33 39.63
C SER A 407 -3.29 -18.53 40.40
N LYS A 408 -2.99 -19.74 39.92
CA LYS A 408 -3.07 -20.94 40.76
C LYS A 408 -2.43 -20.55 42.09
N THR A 409 -3.22 -20.54 43.15
CA THR A 409 -2.76 -20.18 44.49
C THR A 409 -1.87 -21.31 44.96
N ASP A 410 -0.58 -21.23 44.66
CA ASP A 410 0.37 -22.25 45.04
C ASP A 410 0.74 -22.05 46.52
N SER A 411 0.13 -22.87 47.37
CA SER A 411 0.38 -22.92 48.81
C SER A 411 1.84 -23.30 49.15
N SER A 412 2.65 -23.70 48.16
CA SER A 412 4.07 -24.08 48.32
C SER A 412 4.98 -22.90 48.69
N LEU A 413 4.53 -21.65 48.45
CA LEU A 413 5.28 -20.44 48.77
C LEU A 413 4.97 -19.87 50.17
N ASN A 414 4.14 -20.54 50.97
CA ASN A 414 3.78 -20.07 52.31
C ASN A 414 4.90 -20.38 53.33
N LEU A 415 5.30 -19.38 54.10
CA LEU A 415 6.36 -19.49 55.11
C LEU A 415 5.84 -18.94 56.45
N ASN A 416 5.59 -19.79 57.45
CA ASN A 416 5.32 -19.42 58.85
C ASN A 416 4.43 -18.17 59.05
N GLY A 417 3.24 -18.16 58.44
CA GLY A 417 2.28 -17.05 58.55
C GLY A 417 2.43 -15.92 57.53
N TRP A 418 3.43 -16.00 56.64
CA TRP A 418 3.61 -15.17 55.45
C TRP A 418 3.09 -15.92 54.21
N LYS A 419 2.30 -15.22 53.37
CA LYS A 419 1.52 -15.79 52.26
C LYS A 419 1.93 -15.19 50.92
N PHE A 420 2.76 -15.89 50.14
CA PHE A 420 3.24 -15.41 48.84
C PHE A 420 2.50 -16.03 47.63
N GLU A 421 1.29 -16.56 47.87
CA GLU A 421 0.43 -17.30 46.91
C GLU A 421 0.09 -16.53 45.62
N SER A 422 0.27 -15.20 45.60
CA SER A 422 -0.07 -14.34 44.46
C SER A 422 1.10 -14.02 43.53
N LEU A 423 2.29 -14.58 43.79
CA LEU A 423 3.48 -14.39 42.94
C LEU A 423 3.46 -15.32 41.72
N PRO A 424 3.79 -14.82 40.52
CA PRO A 424 3.78 -15.62 39.30
C PRO A 424 4.99 -16.58 39.23
N LEU A 425 4.73 -17.88 39.19
CA LEU A 425 5.75 -18.91 39.02
C LEU A 425 5.90 -19.36 37.56
N LYS A 426 7.11 -19.77 37.19
CA LYS A 426 7.40 -20.34 35.88
C LYS A 426 6.88 -21.78 35.82
N GLY A 427 5.69 -21.97 35.23
CA GLY A 427 5.06 -23.29 35.14
C GLY A 427 5.86 -24.29 34.30
N ARG A 428 5.82 -25.58 34.66
CA ARG A 428 6.41 -26.69 33.88
C ARG A 428 5.72 -26.90 32.52
N ASP A 429 4.48 -26.42 32.34
CA ASP A 429 3.66 -26.66 31.14
C ASP A 429 3.61 -25.51 30.11
N ASN A 430 4.30 -24.38 30.35
CA ASN A 430 4.31 -23.24 29.41
C ASN A 430 5.40 -23.37 28.34
N LEU A 431 5.42 -24.49 27.59
CA LEU A 431 6.33 -24.66 26.45
C LEU A 431 5.90 -23.92 25.17
N SER A 432 4.67 -23.39 25.11
CA SER A 432 4.13 -22.76 23.89
C SER A 432 4.36 -21.25 23.78
N ASN A 433 4.61 -20.51 24.88
CA ASN A 433 4.84 -19.06 24.86
C ASN A 433 6.22 -18.69 25.38
N LYS A 434 7.28 -18.97 24.59
CA LYS A 434 8.67 -18.59 24.91
C LYS A 434 8.93 -17.07 24.99
N ASN A 435 7.94 -16.21 24.67
CA ASN A 435 8.17 -14.76 24.49
C ASN A 435 7.56 -13.86 25.60
N GLU A 436 6.80 -14.37 26.56
CA GLU A 436 6.25 -13.52 27.64
C GLU A 436 7.15 -13.55 28.88
N SER A 437 7.97 -12.50 29.05
CA SER A 437 8.89 -12.37 30.20
C SER A 437 8.21 -11.88 31.48
N PHE A 438 7.00 -11.31 31.37
CA PHE A 438 6.28 -10.67 32.47
C PHE A 438 4.83 -11.16 32.56
N SER A 439 4.35 -11.33 33.78
CA SER A 439 2.96 -11.63 34.10
C SER A 439 2.04 -10.47 33.69
N PHE A 440 0.74 -10.77 33.64
CA PHE A 440 -0.29 -9.78 33.32
C PHE A 440 -0.30 -8.58 34.29
N LYS A 441 0.17 -8.76 35.53
CA LYS A 441 0.30 -7.68 36.52
C LYS A 441 1.65 -6.95 36.45
N GLY A 442 2.55 -7.33 35.54
CA GLY A 442 3.84 -6.67 35.31
C GLY A 442 5.04 -7.30 36.04
N LEU A 443 4.83 -8.23 36.98
CA LEU A 443 5.94 -8.95 37.64
C LEU A 443 6.53 -10.05 36.73
N PRO A 444 7.84 -10.29 36.74
CA PRO A 444 8.45 -11.38 35.99
C PRO A 444 8.05 -12.74 36.56
N TYR A 445 8.11 -13.79 35.73
CA TYR A 445 7.90 -15.16 36.20
C TYR A 445 9.12 -15.65 37.00
N TYR A 446 8.89 -16.09 38.23
CA TYR A 446 9.94 -16.54 39.15
C TYR A 446 10.15 -18.05 39.09
N ASP A 447 11.37 -18.48 39.38
CA ASP A 447 11.74 -19.88 39.59
C ASP A 447 11.49 -20.26 41.06
N GLU A 448 10.70 -21.31 41.30
CA GLU A 448 10.19 -21.67 42.63
C GLU A 448 11.32 -21.92 43.64
N ALA A 449 12.34 -22.69 43.27
CA ALA A 449 13.44 -23.04 44.17
C ALA A 449 14.29 -21.82 44.58
N LYS A 450 14.61 -20.94 43.62
CA LYS A 450 15.40 -19.73 43.87
C LYS A 450 14.61 -18.67 44.61
N LEU A 451 13.31 -18.56 44.33
CA LEU A 451 12.42 -17.62 44.99
C LEU A 451 12.28 -17.97 46.48
N LEU A 452 12.07 -19.24 46.80
CA LEU A 452 11.90 -19.69 48.19
C LEU A 452 13.15 -19.39 49.03
N GLU A 453 14.35 -19.58 48.49
CA GLU A 453 15.60 -19.21 49.16
C GLU A 453 15.70 -17.69 49.40
N ARG A 454 15.26 -16.87 48.44
CA ARG A 454 15.25 -15.40 48.58
C ARG A 454 14.22 -14.92 49.61
N LEU A 455 13.03 -15.54 49.63
CA LEU A 455 11.94 -15.20 50.56
C LEU A 455 12.33 -15.50 52.02
N LYS A 456 13.06 -16.59 52.28
CA LYS A 456 13.59 -16.92 53.61
C LYS A 456 14.58 -15.88 54.16
N LYS A 457 15.25 -15.13 53.29
CA LYS A 457 16.23 -14.07 53.65
C LYS A 457 15.58 -12.72 53.96
N LEU A 458 14.31 -12.51 53.60
CA LEU A 458 13.61 -11.24 53.82
C LEU A 458 13.28 -11.02 55.30
N THR A 459 13.26 -9.76 55.70
CA THR A 459 12.79 -9.30 57.01
C THR A 459 11.33 -8.82 56.95
N PRO A 460 10.58 -8.85 58.06
CA PRO A 460 9.22 -8.32 58.13
C PRO A 460 9.02 -6.89 57.61
N LYS A 461 10.00 -5.99 57.79
CA LYS A 461 9.95 -4.62 57.25
C LYS A 461 10.10 -4.57 55.73
N GLU A 462 11.04 -5.34 55.18
CA GLU A 462 11.24 -5.44 53.73
C GLU A 462 10.02 -6.03 53.02
N ILE A 463 9.20 -6.83 53.70
CA ILE A 463 7.95 -7.37 53.13
C ILE A 463 6.92 -6.26 52.96
N THR A 464 6.78 -5.36 53.94
CA THR A 464 5.87 -4.21 53.80
C THR A 464 6.32 -3.30 52.65
N GLU A 465 7.62 -3.11 52.49
CA GLU A 465 8.19 -2.39 51.34
C GLU A 465 7.90 -3.14 50.02
N LEU A 466 8.06 -4.46 50.00
CA LEU A 466 7.78 -5.30 48.84
C LEU A 466 6.31 -5.24 48.40
N GLU A 467 5.36 -5.20 49.35
CA GLU A 467 3.93 -5.02 49.05
C GLU A 467 3.67 -3.70 48.32
N HIS A 468 4.31 -2.61 48.76
CA HIS A 468 4.21 -1.30 48.11
C HIS A 468 4.89 -1.27 46.73
N LEU A 469 6.06 -1.91 46.58
CA LEU A 469 6.73 -2.02 45.30
C LEU A 469 5.89 -2.81 44.29
N HIS A 470 5.28 -3.92 44.71
CA HIS A 470 4.42 -4.71 43.83
C HIS A 470 3.12 -3.98 43.49
N ASP A 471 2.52 -3.24 44.42
CA ASP A 471 1.37 -2.38 44.14
C ASP A 471 1.69 -1.31 43.08
N SER A 472 2.87 -0.67 43.17
CA SER A 472 3.31 0.31 42.18
C SER A 472 3.45 -0.28 40.77
N VAL A 473 4.06 -1.46 40.63
CA VAL A 473 4.21 -2.16 39.35
C VAL A 473 2.85 -2.60 38.80
N TYR A 474 1.93 -3.03 39.67
CA TYR A 474 0.58 -3.42 39.30
C TYR A 474 -0.22 -2.23 38.76
N LEU A 475 -0.14 -1.08 39.43
CA LEU A 475 -0.77 0.15 39.00
C LEU A 475 -0.19 0.66 37.68
N ASP A 476 1.13 0.73 37.54
CA ASP A 476 1.80 1.25 36.35
C ASP A 476 1.51 0.41 35.10
N SER A 477 1.57 -0.92 35.24
CA SER A 477 1.25 -1.83 34.14
C SER A 477 -0.23 -1.74 33.72
N GLY A 478 -1.14 -1.59 34.68
CA GLY A 478 -2.56 -1.36 34.44
C GLY A 478 -2.83 -0.03 33.74
N LEU A 479 -2.27 1.06 34.27
CA LEU A 479 -2.38 2.40 33.67
C LEU A 479 -1.83 2.44 32.25
N GLN A 480 -0.72 1.75 31.98
CA GLN A 480 -0.14 1.70 30.64
C GLN A 480 -1.03 0.95 29.64
N LYS A 481 -1.71 -0.12 30.06
CA LYS A 481 -2.71 -0.81 29.22
C LYS A 481 -3.93 0.08 28.96
N MET A 482 -4.46 0.71 30.01
CA MET A 482 -5.59 1.64 29.89
C MET A 482 -5.28 2.84 28.99
N ARG A 483 -4.05 3.37 29.08
CA ARG A 483 -3.56 4.45 28.21
C ARG A 483 -3.60 4.05 26.74
N LYS A 484 -3.20 2.82 26.39
CA LYS A 484 -3.23 2.33 25.00
C LYS A 484 -4.67 2.27 24.47
N ILE A 485 -5.60 1.71 25.25
CA ILE A 485 -7.02 1.61 24.89
C ILE A 485 -7.63 3.01 24.71
N ARG A 486 -7.44 3.89 25.69
CA ARG A 486 -7.96 5.26 25.61
C ARG A 486 -7.35 6.07 24.47
N LYS A 487 -6.06 5.88 24.17
CA LYS A 487 -5.42 6.51 23.01
C LYS A 487 -6.10 6.09 21.70
N GLN A 488 -6.43 4.81 21.54
CA GLN A 488 -7.17 4.32 20.37
C GLN A 488 -8.57 4.94 20.29
N LYS A 489 -9.32 4.99 21.40
CA LYS A 489 -10.63 5.64 21.45
C LYS A 489 -10.57 7.12 21.08
N TRP A 490 -9.56 7.85 21.56
CA TRP A 490 -9.36 9.25 21.21
C TRP A 490 -9.05 9.43 19.71
N SER A 491 -8.24 8.56 19.12
CA SER A 491 -8.02 8.59 17.67
C SER A 491 -9.33 8.40 16.89
N LYS A 492 -10.18 7.45 17.31
CA LYS A 492 -11.51 7.22 16.71
C LYS A 492 -12.45 8.42 16.90
N TYR A 493 -12.43 9.04 18.08
CA TYR A 493 -13.18 10.27 18.37
C TYR A 493 -12.80 11.39 17.41
N TRP A 494 -11.50 11.62 17.19
CA TRP A 494 -11.04 12.67 16.27
C TRP A 494 -11.34 12.36 14.80
N GLN A 495 -11.30 11.10 14.39
CA GLN A 495 -11.76 10.70 13.04
C GLN A 495 -13.22 11.10 12.83
N TYR A 496 -14.09 10.73 13.76
CA TYR A 496 -15.51 11.07 13.70
C TYR A 496 -15.75 12.58 13.67
N LYS A 497 -15.08 13.34 14.56
CA LYS A 497 -15.24 14.81 14.62
C LYS A 497 -14.67 15.54 13.40
N ALA A 498 -13.73 14.94 12.69
CA ALA A 498 -13.23 15.45 11.41
C ALA A 498 -14.17 15.12 10.22
N GLY A 499 -15.27 14.38 10.44
CA GLY A 499 -16.17 13.94 9.37
C GLY A 499 -15.63 12.75 8.56
N ILE A 500 -14.64 12.05 9.09
CA ILE A 500 -14.06 10.84 8.48
C ILE A 500 -14.72 9.63 9.15
N PRO A 501 -15.05 8.56 8.39
CA PRO A 501 -15.53 7.34 8.99
C PRO A 501 -14.49 6.70 9.92
N ILE A 502 -14.98 6.08 10.99
CA ILE A 502 -14.12 5.48 12.03
C ILE A 502 -13.42 4.24 11.47
N GLY A 503 -12.11 4.14 11.71
CA GLY A 503 -11.32 2.96 11.36
C GLY A 503 -10.71 2.99 9.95
N LEU A 504 -10.63 4.17 9.32
CA LEU A 504 -10.02 4.33 7.99
C LEU A 504 -8.53 3.95 7.98
N ASN A 505 -8.15 3.06 7.07
CA ASN A 505 -6.76 2.64 6.86
C ASN A 505 -6.06 3.44 5.73
N SER A 506 -4.73 3.53 5.77
CA SER A 506 -3.94 4.27 4.75
C SER A 506 -4.18 3.81 3.31
N LYS A 507 -4.53 2.54 3.09
CA LYS A 507 -4.83 1.98 1.77
C LYS A 507 -6.20 2.41 1.21
N GLN A 508 -7.12 2.82 2.09
CA GLN A 508 -8.51 3.15 1.75
C GLN A 508 -8.70 4.66 1.49
N VAL A 509 -7.65 5.46 1.58
CA VAL A 509 -7.73 6.93 1.47
C VAL A 509 -8.20 7.36 0.09
N GLU A 510 -7.70 6.75 -0.99
CA GLU A 510 -8.12 7.11 -2.35
C GLU A 510 -9.55 6.66 -2.66
N GLU A 511 -9.95 5.51 -2.13
CA GLU A 511 -11.33 5.01 -2.23
C GLU A 511 -12.31 5.93 -1.49
N PHE A 512 -11.95 6.35 -0.27
CA PHE A 512 -12.70 7.34 0.51
C PHE A 512 -12.89 8.66 -0.26
N LYS A 513 -11.81 9.20 -0.85
CA LYS A 513 -11.88 10.44 -1.63
C LYS A 513 -12.74 10.30 -2.89
N GLY A 514 -12.65 9.18 -3.58
CA GLY A 514 -13.27 8.99 -4.90
C GLY A 514 -14.74 8.58 -4.86
N ILE A 515 -15.10 7.71 -3.92
CA ILE A 515 -16.41 7.05 -3.85
C ILE A 515 -17.24 7.63 -2.70
N TYR A 516 -16.75 7.48 -1.46
CA TYR A 516 -17.53 7.83 -0.26
C TYR A 516 -17.93 9.31 -0.21
N LEU A 517 -17.01 10.21 -0.56
CA LEU A 517 -17.33 11.64 -0.64
C LEU A 517 -18.44 11.91 -1.68
N ARG A 518 -18.39 11.25 -2.83
CA ARG A 518 -19.42 11.40 -3.87
C ARG A 518 -20.78 10.89 -3.41
N GLU A 519 -20.82 9.69 -2.82
CA GLU A 519 -22.05 9.10 -2.26
C GLU A 519 -22.68 10.02 -1.20
N LEU A 520 -21.86 10.71 -0.40
CA LEU A 520 -22.33 11.65 0.61
C LEU A 520 -23.06 12.87 0.01
N LEU A 521 -22.71 13.29 -1.20
CA LEU A 521 -23.42 14.35 -1.93
C LEU A 521 -24.73 13.85 -2.57
N GLU A 522 -24.77 12.57 -2.94
CA GLU A 522 -25.94 11.95 -3.58
C GLU A 522 -27.04 11.58 -2.57
N GLN A 523 -26.71 11.46 -1.28
CA GLN A 523 -27.68 11.18 -0.22
C GLN A 523 -28.72 12.32 -0.08
N THR A 524 -30.00 11.96 -0.21
CA THR A 524 -31.15 12.85 0.02
C THR A 524 -31.88 12.48 1.30
N ASP A 525 -32.13 13.46 2.17
CA ASP A 525 -32.89 13.26 3.40
C ASP A 525 -34.34 13.74 3.18
N VAL A 526 -35.32 12.90 3.51
CA VAL A 526 -36.76 13.18 3.34
C VAL A 526 -37.42 13.21 4.71
N THR A 527 -37.99 14.34 5.10
CA THR A 527 -38.77 14.49 6.33
C THR A 527 -40.22 14.74 5.97
N THR A 528 -41.12 13.92 6.51
CA THR A 528 -42.57 14.11 6.38
C THR A 528 -43.11 14.59 7.71
N THR A 529 -43.70 15.78 7.73
CA THR A 529 -44.29 16.37 8.93
C THR A 529 -45.77 16.62 8.66
N TYR A 530 -46.63 16.17 9.58
CA TYR A 530 -48.06 16.40 9.48
C TYR A 530 -48.37 17.84 9.90
N ASN A 531 -48.94 18.63 8.98
CA ASN A 531 -49.32 20.02 9.26
C ASN A 531 -50.78 20.06 9.73
N GLU A 532 -50.96 20.30 11.04
CA GLU A 532 -52.28 20.36 11.69
C GLU A 532 -53.17 21.51 11.17
N VAL A 533 -52.57 22.57 10.61
CA VAL A 533 -53.30 23.75 10.13
C VAL A 533 -53.92 23.51 8.75
N THR A 534 -53.20 22.81 7.87
CA THR A 534 -53.66 22.49 6.51
C THR A 534 -54.26 21.09 6.41
N ASN A 535 -54.14 20.28 7.46
CA ASN A 535 -54.61 18.90 7.54
C ASN A 535 -54.04 18.01 6.41
N THR A 536 -52.77 18.26 6.06
CA THR A 536 -52.04 17.58 4.98
C THR A 536 -50.62 17.21 5.40
N ASP A 537 -50.11 16.11 4.87
CA ASP A 537 -48.71 15.72 5.05
C ASP A 537 -47.80 16.58 4.16
N GLU A 538 -46.89 17.34 4.79
CA GLU A 538 -45.85 18.06 4.07
C GLU A 538 -44.59 17.21 4.02
N THR A 539 -44.09 16.93 2.82
CA THR A 539 -42.84 16.19 2.62
C THR A 539 -41.76 17.15 2.13
N GLN A 540 -40.71 17.33 2.93
CA GLN A 540 -39.55 18.14 2.58
C GLN A 540 -38.41 17.21 2.15
N THR A 541 -37.87 17.44 0.95
CA THR A 541 -36.69 16.72 0.44
C THR A 541 -35.49 17.66 0.45
N ILE A 542 -34.47 17.33 1.24
CA ILE A 542 -33.24 18.10 1.35
C ILE A 542 -32.18 17.46 0.46
N THR A 543 -31.66 18.24 -0.49
CA THR A 543 -30.54 17.84 -1.37
C THR A 543 -29.25 18.54 -0.95
N ARG A 544 -28.11 17.91 -1.21
CA ARG A 544 -26.80 18.40 -0.78
C ARG A 544 -26.06 19.01 -1.97
N SER A 545 -25.46 20.18 -1.77
CA SER A 545 -24.55 20.80 -2.73
C SER A 545 -23.20 21.09 -2.07
N PRO A 546 -22.06 20.80 -2.74
CA PRO A 546 -20.74 21.01 -2.16
C PRO A 546 -20.41 22.51 -2.08
N ASN A 547 -19.77 22.91 -0.98
CA ASN A 547 -19.25 24.26 -0.80
C ASN A 547 -17.78 24.38 -1.28
N ALA A 548 -17.21 25.58 -1.24
CA ALA A 548 -15.81 25.82 -1.63
C ALA A 548 -14.77 25.12 -0.74
N ASN A 549 -15.16 24.70 0.48
CA ASN A 549 -14.32 23.97 1.43
C ASN A 549 -14.44 22.44 1.23
N TYR A 550 -15.13 22.00 0.18
CA TYR A 550 -15.27 20.61 -0.17
C TYR A 550 -14.11 20.15 -1.08
N LEU A 551 -13.59 18.95 -0.85
CA LEU A 551 -12.45 18.43 -1.60
C LEU A 551 -12.75 18.38 -3.10
N GLY A 552 -11.94 19.09 -3.91
CA GLY A 552 -12.11 19.15 -5.37
C GLY A 552 -13.00 20.30 -5.87
N PHE A 553 -13.70 21.03 -4.99
CA PHE A 553 -14.60 22.13 -5.34
C PHE A 553 -14.05 23.51 -4.92
N THR A 554 -12.72 23.64 -4.90
CA THR A 554 -12.08 24.94 -4.63
C THR A 554 -12.44 25.97 -5.71
N ASN A 555 -12.62 27.22 -5.28
CA ASN A 555 -12.82 28.36 -6.19
C ASN A 555 -11.57 28.64 -7.03
N ILE A 556 -10.38 28.24 -6.56
CA ILE A 556 -9.10 28.50 -7.23
C ILE A 556 -8.74 27.29 -8.09
N LYS A 557 -8.73 27.47 -9.41
CA LYS A 557 -8.30 26.45 -10.36
C LYS A 557 -6.84 26.66 -10.77
N GLY A 558 -6.13 25.57 -11.02
CA GLY A 558 -4.75 25.64 -11.52
C GLY A 558 -4.71 26.28 -12.91
N PHE A 559 -3.85 27.29 -13.07
CA PHE A 559 -3.53 27.86 -14.38
C PHE A 559 -2.26 27.19 -14.91
N SER A 560 -2.41 26.33 -15.91
CA SER A 560 -1.28 25.62 -16.51
C SER A 560 -0.40 26.59 -17.30
N ALA A 561 0.92 26.48 -17.11
CA ALA A 561 1.89 27.24 -17.89
C ALA A 561 1.78 26.91 -19.39
N PRO A 562 2.15 27.82 -20.30
CA PRO A 562 1.99 27.63 -21.75
C PRO A 562 2.77 26.43 -22.32
N TYR A 563 3.87 26.02 -21.66
CA TYR A 563 4.66 24.84 -22.04
C TYR A 563 4.13 23.53 -21.45
N ALA A 564 3.13 23.58 -20.57
CA ALA A 564 2.55 22.37 -20.01
C ALA A 564 1.76 21.64 -21.11
N PRO A 565 1.93 20.31 -21.24
CA PRO A 565 1.18 19.55 -22.22
C PRO A 565 -0.31 19.66 -21.90
N ILE A 566 -1.11 19.99 -22.91
CA ILE A 566 -2.56 20.04 -22.77
C ILE A 566 -3.04 18.61 -22.49
N PRO A 567 -3.83 18.38 -21.44
CA PRO A 567 -4.42 17.07 -21.18
C PRO A 567 -5.15 16.54 -22.42
N ILE A 568 -5.03 15.24 -22.69
CA ILE A 568 -5.60 14.59 -23.88
C ILE A 568 -7.11 14.85 -23.97
N ASP A 569 -7.82 14.89 -22.85
CA ASP A 569 -9.26 15.13 -22.82
C ASP A 569 -9.62 16.54 -23.31
N LYS A 570 -8.86 17.56 -22.89
CA LYS A 570 -8.98 18.92 -23.44
C LYS A 570 -8.60 18.98 -24.92
N LEU A 571 -7.58 18.25 -25.35
CA LEU A 571 -7.22 18.18 -26.77
C LEU A 571 -8.36 17.58 -27.62
N ARG A 572 -9.02 16.52 -27.11
CA ARG A 572 -10.19 15.91 -27.76
C ARG A 572 -11.36 16.88 -27.82
N GLU A 573 -11.65 17.59 -26.75
CA GLU A 573 -12.69 18.63 -26.74
C GLU A 573 -12.40 19.72 -27.77
N ILE A 574 -11.17 20.22 -27.83
CA ILE A 574 -10.75 21.22 -28.82
C ILE A 574 -10.88 20.67 -30.25
N GLN A 575 -10.46 19.43 -30.50
CA GLN A 575 -10.61 18.79 -31.80
C GLN A 575 -12.08 18.63 -32.21
N GLN A 576 -12.95 18.21 -31.29
CA GLN A 576 -14.39 18.11 -31.55
C GLN A 576 -15.01 19.47 -31.84
N GLN A 577 -14.61 20.52 -31.12
CA GLN A 577 -15.05 21.89 -31.39
C GLN A 577 -14.57 22.38 -32.76
N ALA A 578 -13.32 22.15 -33.11
CA ALA A 578 -12.76 22.50 -34.42
C ALA A 578 -13.47 21.75 -35.56
N GLN A 579 -13.75 20.46 -35.40
CA GLN A 579 -14.51 19.68 -36.39
C GLN A 579 -15.95 20.19 -36.54
N LYS A 580 -16.61 20.57 -35.44
CA LYS A 580 -17.94 21.19 -35.48
C LYS A 580 -17.90 22.53 -36.24
N GLN A 581 -16.88 23.35 -36.01
CA GLN A 581 -16.71 24.62 -36.73
C GLN A 581 -16.42 24.40 -38.22
N GLN A 582 -15.54 23.45 -38.58
CA GLN A 582 -15.24 23.12 -39.97
C GLN A 582 -16.49 22.61 -40.72
N LYS A 583 -17.30 21.78 -40.07
CA LYS A 583 -18.57 21.31 -40.63
C LYS A 583 -19.57 22.47 -40.83
N ALA A 584 -19.63 23.41 -39.89
CA ALA A 584 -20.48 24.59 -40.00
C ALA A 584 -20.01 25.55 -41.12
N ILE A 585 -18.71 25.62 -41.40
CA ILE A 585 -18.14 26.39 -42.51
C ILE A 585 -18.44 25.71 -43.85
N ASN A 586 -18.27 24.39 -43.97
CA ASN A 586 -18.54 23.67 -45.21
C ASN A 586 -20.05 23.54 -45.55
N GLN A 587 -20.94 23.86 -44.60
CA GLN A 587 -22.39 23.89 -44.79
C GLN A 587 -22.91 25.29 -45.17
N LYS A 588 -22.06 26.32 -45.10
CA LYS A 588 -22.30 27.65 -45.67
C LYS A 588 -21.64 27.74 -47.03
#